data_AF-A0A954W856-F1
#
_entry.id   AF-A0A954W856-F1
#
_cell.length_a   1.000
_cell.length_b   1.000
_cell.length_c   1.000
_cell.angle_alpha   90.00
_cell.angle_beta   90.00
_cell.angle_gamma   90.00
#
_symmetry.space_group_name_H-M   'P 1'
#
loop_
_entity.id
_entity.type
_entity.pdbx_description
1 polymer ?
#
loop_
_entity_poly.entity_id
_entity_poly.type
_entity_poly.pdbx_seq_one_letter_code
_entity_poly.pdbx_strand_id
1 'polypeptide(L)'
;MTRFLLAATLWSCAITTIVVFAEVPENPSSADLAPAIAAPVYVKVIWQVDPATAAVKDHPVMESWIVKSIKNGRQANLRAVTAWVPLFENRDDVNEVWDGKSGGVRPGCPVRADIVERKDGRIKIAFRVCGADPVDITLTLQDEPGSRKVVPVTLAETKHGVPHFAGFIGAPVK
;
A
#
# COMPACT_ATOMS: atom_id res chain seq x y z
N MET A 1 40.47 -20.62 73.02
CA MET A 1 40.78 -19.77 71.86
C MET A 1 39.76 -20.08 70.77
N THR A 2 39.04 -19.04 70.32
CA THR A 2 38.43 -18.81 68.97
C THR A 2 37.75 -19.97 68.20
N ARG A 3 36.62 -19.85 67.50
CA ARG A 3 35.42 -18.97 67.42
C ARG A 3 34.75 -19.32 66.07
N PHE A 4 33.42 -19.33 66.04
CA PHE A 4 32.50 -19.12 64.90
C PHE A 4 32.40 -20.17 63.77
N LEU A 5 31.30 -20.93 63.82
CA LEU A 5 30.57 -21.42 62.65
C LEU A 5 29.63 -20.31 62.17
N LEU A 6 29.72 -19.90 60.90
CA LEU A 6 28.84 -18.92 60.27
C LEU A 6 28.16 -19.57 59.06
N ALA A 7 26.86 -19.79 59.21
CA ALA A 7 25.94 -20.13 58.14
C ALA A 7 25.71 -18.89 57.26
N ALA A 8 25.80 -19.05 55.94
CA ALA A 8 25.39 -18.03 54.99
C ALA A 8 24.32 -18.63 54.08
N THR A 9 23.10 -18.13 54.25
CA THR A 9 21.87 -18.53 53.59
C THR A 9 21.74 -17.95 52.18
N LEU A 10 21.03 -18.72 51.36
CA LEU A 10 20.66 -18.53 49.96
C LEU A 10 20.18 -17.11 49.59
N TRP A 11 20.66 -16.59 48.47
CA TRP A 11 20.08 -15.43 47.79
C TRP A 11 19.65 -15.81 46.37
N SER A 12 18.46 -16.43 46.26
CA SER A 12 17.78 -16.63 44.98
C SER A 12 16.99 -15.37 44.65
N CYS A 13 17.52 -14.54 43.77
CA CYS A 13 16.80 -13.39 43.21
C CYS A 13 15.82 -13.89 42.13
N ALA A 14 14.59 -14.23 42.54
CA ALA A 14 13.50 -14.47 41.60
C ALA A 14 13.00 -13.11 41.08
N ILE A 15 13.39 -12.76 39.86
CA ILE A 15 12.86 -11.59 39.15
C ILE A 15 11.44 -11.91 38.73
N THR A 16 10.45 -11.36 39.44
CA THR A 16 9.04 -11.48 39.07
C THR A 16 8.73 -10.46 37.98
N THR A 17 8.52 -10.93 36.75
CA THR A 17 8.02 -10.09 35.65
C THR A 17 6.57 -9.73 35.90
N ILE A 18 6.29 -8.45 36.18
CA ILE A 18 4.94 -7.89 36.21
C ILE A 18 4.45 -7.80 34.75
N VAL A 19 3.56 -8.70 34.36
CA VAL A 19 2.81 -8.59 33.10
C VAL A 19 1.71 -7.56 33.31
N VAL A 20 1.87 -6.37 32.72
CA VAL A 20 0.78 -5.39 32.63
C VAL A 20 -0.17 -5.88 31.55
N PHE A 21 -1.25 -6.55 31.94
CA PHE A 21 -2.39 -6.74 31.06
C PHE A 21 -3.07 -5.38 30.91
N ALA A 22 -2.99 -4.80 29.71
CA ALA A 22 -3.91 -3.74 29.33
C ALA A 22 -5.31 -4.36 29.27
N GLU A 23 -6.18 -3.97 30.20
CA GLU A 23 -7.60 -4.30 30.13
C GLU A 23 -8.16 -3.73 28.82
N VAL A 24 -8.59 -4.63 27.93
CA VAL A 24 -9.39 -4.27 26.77
C VAL A 24 -10.75 -3.80 27.30
N PRO A 25 -11.19 -2.56 27.02
CA PRO A 25 -12.50 -2.13 27.46
C PRO A 25 -13.57 -2.98 26.78
N GLU A 26 -14.30 -3.76 27.56
CA GLU A 26 -15.55 -4.37 27.12
C GLU A 26 -16.55 -3.24 26.87
N ASN A 27 -16.77 -2.91 25.59
CA ASN A 27 -17.76 -1.98 25.07
C ASN A 27 -17.31 -0.50 25.01
N PRO A 28 -16.72 -0.03 23.90
CA PRO A 28 -16.56 1.39 23.68
C PRO A 28 -17.95 2.03 23.49
N SER A 29 -18.39 2.78 24.51
CA SER A 29 -19.52 3.71 24.41
C SER A 29 -19.37 4.55 23.14
N SER A 30 -20.39 4.51 22.28
CA SER A 30 -20.45 5.14 20.94
C SER A 30 -20.47 6.68 20.95
N ALA A 31 -20.02 7.32 22.01
CA ALA A 31 -20.08 8.77 22.20
C ALA A 31 -18.71 9.29 22.66
N ASP A 32 -17.75 9.37 21.72
CA ASP A 32 -16.65 10.37 21.64
C ASP A 32 -15.58 9.98 20.62
N LEU A 33 -15.98 9.43 19.48
CA LEU A 33 -15.06 9.34 18.33
C LEU A 33 -15.18 10.66 17.56
N ALA A 34 -14.27 11.59 17.83
CA ALA A 34 -13.84 12.53 16.78
C ALA A 34 -13.66 11.72 15.48
N PRO A 35 -14.07 12.21 14.29
CA PRO A 35 -13.95 11.43 13.07
C PRO A 35 -12.52 10.94 12.96
N ALA A 36 -12.30 9.63 13.10
CA ALA A 36 -10.97 9.07 13.00
C ALA A 36 -10.44 9.53 11.64
N ILE A 37 -9.32 10.26 11.63
CA ILE A 37 -8.73 10.73 10.37
C ILE A 37 -8.42 9.48 9.57
N ALA A 38 -9.18 9.29 8.50
CA ALA A 38 -9.13 8.09 7.71
C ALA A 38 -7.72 7.93 7.14
N ALA A 39 -7.12 6.74 7.28
CA ALA A 39 -5.76 6.50 6.83
C ALA A 39 -5.63 6.84 5.33
N PRO A 40 -4.56 7.54 4.91
CA PRO A 40 -4.38 7.98 3.53
C PRO A 40 -4.16 6.80 2.60
N VAL A 41 -4.76 6.86 1.42
CA VAL A 41 -4.67 5.82 0.39
C VAL A 41 -3.75 6.30 -0.72
N TYR A 42 -2.83 5.44 -1.15
CA TYR A 42 -1.90 5.71 -2.22
C TYR A 42 -2.02 4.68 -3.32
N VAL A 43 -1.82 5.13 -4.55
CA VAL A 43 -1.78 4.27 -5.72
C VAL A 43 -0.50 4.49 -6.54
N LYS A 44 -0.12 3.48 -7.30
CA LYS A 44 1.03 3.54 -8.20
C LYS A 44 0.72 2.79 -9.49
N VAL A 45 1.13 3.36 -10.62
CA VAL A 45 0.99 2.73 -11.93
C VAL A 45 2.29 2.03 -12.30
N ILE A 46 2.17 0.74 -12.59
CA ILE A 46 3.24 -0.08 -13.15
C ILE A 46 2.90 -0.34 -14.61
N TRP A 47 3.77 0.15 -15.49
CA TRP A 47 3.54 0.09 -16.93
C TRP A 47 4.71 -0.55 -17.65
N GLN A 48 4.46 -0.97 -18.87
CA GLN A 48 5.49 -1.52 -19.76
C GLN A 48 6.28 -0.39 -20.37
N VAL A 49 7.60 -0.50 -20.32
CA VAL A 49 8.51 0.45 -20.92
C VAL A 49 9.31 -0.28 -21.99
N ASP A 50 9.47 0.35 -23.15
CA ASP A 50 10.34 -0.15 -24.21
C ASP A 50 11.77 -0.26 -23.67
N PRO A 51 12.38 -1.46 -23.66
CA PRO A 51 13.76 -1.66 -23.21
C PRO A 51 14.77 -0.72 -23.88
N ALA A 52 14.56 -0.36 -25.15
CA ALA A 52 15.43 0.55 -25.89
C ALA A 52 15.45 1.97 -25.30
N THR A 53 14.39 2.35 -24.58
CA THR A 53 14.23 3.67 -23.96
C THR A 53 14.28 3.64 -22.44
N ALA A 54 14.26 2.45 -21.83
CA ALA A 54 14.16 2.24 -20.40
C ALA A 54 15.42 2.68 -19.61
N ALA A 55 16.60 2.60 -20.22
CA ALA A 55 17.86 3.02 -19.58
C ALA A 55 18.07 4.55 -19.61
N VAL A 56 17.33 5.27 -20.45
CA VAL A 56 17.50 6.72 -20.66
C VAL A 56 16.71 7.53 -19.61
N LYS A 57 15.90 6.87 -18.78
CA LYS A 57 14.90 7.51 -17.93
C LYS A 57 15.00 7.05 -16.48
N ASP A 58 15.10 8.02 -15.57
CA ASP A 58 14.95 7.79 -14.14
C ASP A 58 13.50 7.45 -13.81
N HIS A 59 13.18 6.17 -13.85
CA HIS A 59 11.87 5.67 -13.44
C HIS A 59 11.74 5.70 -11.91
N PRO A 60 10.54 5.99 -11.38
CA PRO A 60 10.25 5.81 -9.96
C PRO A 60 10.59 4.41 -9.46
N VAL A 61 10.93 4.33 -8.17
CA VAL A 61 11.28 3.06 -7.53
C VAL A 61 10.12 2.07 -7.61
N MET A 62 10.43 0.83 -8.00
CA MET A 62 9.52 -0.31 -7.92
C MET A 62 9.84 -1.13 -6.68
N GLU A 63 8.96 -1.11 -5.69
CA GLU A 63 9.20 -1.76 -4.40
C GLU A 63 9.28 -3.28 -4.57
N SER A 64 10.13 -3.92 -3.76
CA SER A 64 10.39 -5.36 -3.84
C SER A 64 9.14 -6.23 -3.64
N TRP A 65 8.16 -5.75 -2.86
CA TRP A 65 6.90 -6.46 -2.67
C TRP A 65 6.02 -6.43 -3.93
N ILE A 66 6.04 -5.33 -4.69
CA ILE A 66 5.36 -5.24 -5.99
C ILE A 66 6.00 -6.23 -6.97
N VAL A 67 7.33 -6.23 -7.05
CA VAL A 67 8.10 -7.18 -7.88
C VAL A 67 7.74 -8.62 -7.53
N LYS A 68 7.66 -8.94 -6.23
CA LYS A 68 7.28 -10.28 -5.77
C LYS A 68 5.84 -10.64 -6.16
N SER A 69 4.90 -9.70 -6.06
CA SER A 69 3.49 -9.93 -6.42
C SER A 69 3.28 -10.16 -7.91
N ILE A 70 4.09 -9.56 -8.78
CA ILE A 70 3.95 -9.68 -10.25
C ILE A 70 4.68 -10.91 -10.81
N LYS A 71 5.15 -11.87 -9.99
CA LYS A 71 6.01 -12.98 -10.46
C LYS A 71 5.31 -13.88 -11.48
N ASN A 72 5.52 -13.58 -12.77
CA ASN A 72 5.32 -14.42 -13.95
C ASN A 72 6.06 -13.79 -15.15
N GLY A 73 7.16 -14.42 -15.60
CA GLY A 73 7.78 -14.38 -16.93
C GLY A 73 8.17 -13.06 -17.64
N ARG A 74 7.34 -12.01 -17.62
CA ARG A 74 7.49 -10.79 -18.44
C ARG A 74 7.82 -9.53 -17.64
N GLN A 75 8.41 -9.68 -16.45
CA GLN A 75 8.77 -8.54 -15.58
C GLN A 75 9.85 -7.61 -16.15
N ALA A 76 10.71 -8.09 -17.05
CA ALA A 76 11.89 -7.36 -17.50
C ALA A 76 11.57 -5.95 -18.03
N ASN A 77 10.36 -5.77 -18.57
CA ASN A 77 9.92 -4.53 -19.21
C ASN A 77 8.95 -3.72 -18.36
N LEU A 78 8.57 -4.18 -17.17
CA LEU A 78 7.69 -3.42 -16.28
C LEU A 78 8.51 -2.46 -15.41
N ARG A 79 8.05 -1.21 -15.33
CA ARG A 79 8.59 -0.17 -14.44
C ARG A 79 7.45 0.59 -13.80
N ALA A 80 7.70 1.17 -12.63
CA ALA A 80 6.80 2.20 -12.13
C ALA A 80 6.91 3.43 -13.05
N VAL A 81 5.77 3.99 -13.46
CA VAL A 81 5.71 5.22 -14.25
C VAL A 81 5.22 6.42 -13.43
N THR A 82 4.80 6.16 -12.19
CA THR A 82 4.46 7.17 -11.20
C THR A 82 5.18 6.89 -9.89
N ALA A 83 5.40 7.94 -9.09
CA ALA A 83 5.59 7.77 -7.65
C ALA A 83 4.28 7.25 -7.00
N TRP A 84 4.26 7.12 -5.68
CA TRP A 84 2.99 6.93 -4.95
C TRP A 84 2.17 8.20 -5.04
N VAL A 85 0.97 8.10 -5.62
CA VAL A 85 0.02 9.20 -5.76
C VAL A 85 -1.04 9.05 -4.68
N PRO A 86 -1.25 10.07 -3.82
CA PRO A 86 -2.33 10.03 -2.83
C PRO A 86 -3.69 10.15 -3.53
N LEU A 87 -4.67 9.39 -3.07
CA LEU A 87 -6.07 9.55 -3.43
C LEU A 87 -6.77 10.35 -2.35
N PHE A 88 -7.58 11.31 -2.78
CA PHE A 88 -8.41 12.10 -1.88
C PHE A 88 -9.86 11.64 -2.00
N GLU A 89 -10.48 11.36 -0.85
CA GLU A 89 -11.91 11.04 -0.77
C GLU A 89 -12.76 12.29 -1.00
N ASN A 90 -13.97 12.09 -1.54
CA ASN A 90 -15.00 13.13 -1.67
C ASN A 90 -14.56 14.39 -2.43
N ARG A 91 -13.81 14.23 -3.52
CA ARG A 91 -13.59 15.32 -4.48
C ARG A 91 -14.65 15.28 -5.56
N ASP A 92 -15.08 16.47 -5.99
CA ASP A 92 -15.96 16.63 -7.16
C ASP A 92 -15.28 16.13 -8.45
N ASP A 93 -13.94 16.15 -8.47
CA ASP A 93 -13.11 15.69 -9.57
C ASP A 93 -12.38 14.37 -9.28
N VAL A 94 -12.27 13.56 -10.33
CA VAL A 94 -11.53 12.30 -10.35
C VAL A 94 -10.03 12.55 -10.18
N ASN A 95 -9.34 11.76 -9.35
CA ASN A 95 -7.90 11.94 -9.18
C ASN A 95 -7.14 11.50 -10.44
N GLU A 96 -6.43 12.42 -11.10
CA GLU A 96 -5.49 12.09 -12.17
C GLU A 96 -4.23 11.45 -11.56
N VAL A 97 -4.02 10.17 -11.88
CA VAL A 97 -2.90 9.38 -11.35
C VAL A 97 -1.71 9.39 -12.29
N TRP A 98 -1.96 9.35 -13.59
CA TRP A 98 -0.93 9.34 -14.62
C TRP A 98 -1.45 9.98 -15.92
N ASP A 99 -0.67 10.84 -16.56
CA ASP A 99 -1.06 11.53 -17.81
C ASP A 99 -0.78 10.71 -19.09
N GLY A 100 -0.34 9.46 -18.90
CA GLY A 100 0.05 8.53 -19.96
C GLY A 100 1.48 8.73 -20.46
N LYS A 101 2.28 9.63 -19.85
CA LYS A 101 3.65 9.92 -20.27
C LYS A 101 4.71 9.24 -19.42
N SER A 102 5.74 8.72 -20.07
CA SER A 102 6.91 8.15 -19.42
C SER A 102 8.16 8.68 -20.12
N GLY A 103 8.96 9.46 -19.39
CA GLY A 103 10.10 10.26 -19.87
C GLY A 103 9.85 11.01 -21.18
N GLY A 104 8.89 11.94 -21.16
CA GLY A 104 8.64 12.87 -22.27
C GLY A 104 7.90 12.28 -23.48
N VAL A 105 7.72 10.96 -23.57
CA VAL A 105 6.90 10.30 -24.58
C VAL A 105 5.56 9.92 -23.97
N ARG A 106 4.49 9.82 -24.75
CA ARG A 106 3.15 9.37 -24.31
C ARG A 106 2.85 7.92 -24.74
N PRO A 107 3.48 6.90 -24.12
CA PRO A 107 3.32 5.51 -24.55
C PRO A 107 2.00 4.87 -24.08
N GLY A 108 1.25 5.52 -23.19
CA GLY A 108 0.05 4.95 -22.59
C GLY A 108 -1.14 5.89 -22.54
N CYS A 109 -2.26 5.32 -22.13
CA CYS A 109 -3.46 6.07 -21.78
C CYS A 109 -3.28 6.77 -20.43
N PRO A 110 -3.84 7.98 -20.27
CA PRO A 110 -4.02 8.56 -18.95
C PRO A 110 -4.78 7.60 -18.03
N VAL A 111 -4.38 7.58 -16.76
CA VAL A 111 -5.00 6.78 -15.70
C VAL A 111 -5.54 7.73 -14.65
N ARG A 112 -6.77 7.48 -14.28
CA ARG A 112 -7.51 8.17 -13.23
C ARG A 112 -7.92 7.14 -12.18
N ALA A 113 -8.06 7.54 -10.92
CA ALA A 113 -8.53 6.63 -9.88
C ALA A 113 -9.28 7.34 -8.76
N ASP A 114 -10.30 6.68 -8.22
CA ASP A 114 -11.06 7.19 -7.07
C ASP A 114 -11.31 6.10 -6.04
N ILE A 115 -11.43 6.51 -4.78
CA ILE A 115 -11.99 5.68 -3.72
C ILE A 115 -13.52 5.72 -3.89
N VAL A 116 -14.08 4.63 -4.40
CA VAL A 116 -15.52 4.54 -4.68
C VAL A 116 -16.30 3.96 -3.51
N GLU A 117 -15.61 3.31 -2.57
CA GLU A 117 -16.22 2.74 -1.38
C GLU A 117 -15.18 2.60 -0.26
N ARG A 118 -15.54 3.02 0.95
CA ARG A 118 -14.82 2.74 2.18
C ARG A 118 -15.82 2.35 3.25
N LYS A 119 -16.01 1.05 3.46
CA LYS A 119 -17.01 0.50 4.40
C LYS A 119 -16.59 -0.88 4.86
N ASP A 120 -17.15 -1.34 5.97
CA ASP A 120 -16.94 -2.71 6.49
C ASP A 120 -15.46 -3.10 6.62
N GLY A 121 -14.61 -2.15 7.01
CA GLY A 121 -13.17 -2.34 7.14
C GLY A 121 -12.44 -2.59 5.81
N ARG A 122 -13.00 -2.16 4.68
CA ARG A 122 -12.40 -2.31 3.34
C ARG A 122 -12.47 -1.02 2.54
N ILE A 123 -11.48 -0.86 1.65
CA ILE A 123 -11.45 0.20 0.65
C ILE A 123 -11.53 -0.41 -0.75
N LYS A 124 -12.40 0.14 -1.58
CA LYS A 124 -12.50 -0.15 -3.01
C LYS A 124 -12.05 1.07 -3.81
N ILE A 125 -11.05 0.87 -4.65
CA ILE A 125 -10.50 1.86 -5.56
C ILE A 125 -10.90 1.46 -6.98
N ALA A 126 -11.49 2.38 -7.74
CA ALA A 126 -11.75 2.20 -9.16
C ALA A 126 -10.72 2.97 -9.96
N PHE A 127 -10.03 2.30 -10.88
CA PHE A 127 -9.13 2.90 -11.85
C PHE A 127 -9.82 2.99 -13.20
N ARG A 128 -9.74 4.16 -13.84
CA ARG A 128 -10.22 4.41 -15.20
C ARG A 128 -9.03 4.63 -16.13
N VAL A 129 -8.98 3.86 -17.21
CA VAL A 129 -7.98 3.97 -18.27
C VAL A 129 -8.69 4.40 -19.55
N CYS A 130 -8.05 5.25 -20.36
CA CYS A 130 -8.66 5.70 -21.62
C CYS A 130 -9.01 4.52 -22.55
N GLY A 131 -10.19 4.55 -23.17
CA GLY A 131 -10.74 3.48 -24.00
C GLY A 131 -12.14 3.84 -24.49
N ALA A 132 -12.62 3.16 -25.54
CA ALA A 132 -13.97 3.40 -26.09
C ALA A 132 -15.07 3.05 -25.09
N ASP A 133 -14.83 2.04 -24.26
CA ASP A 133 -15.63 1.70 -23.08
C ASP A 133 -14.72 1.87 -21.84
N PRO A 134 -15.03 2.77 -20.90
CA PRO A 134 -14.23 2.93 -19.70
C PRO A 134 -14.26 1.63 -18.89
N VAL A 135 -13.11 0.97 -18.82
CA VAL A 135 -12.95 -0.20 -17.97
C VAL A 135 -12.61 0.28 -16.57
N ASP A 136 -13.52 0.02 -15.63
CA ASP A 136 -13.24 0.18 -14.21
C ASP A 136 -12.47 -1.02 -13.69
N ILE A 137 -11.17 -0.83 -13.48
CA ILE A 137 -10.34 -1.84 -12.83
C ILE A 137 -10.43 -1.60 -11.33
N THR A 138 -10.96 -2.59 -10.63
CA THR A 138 -11.17 -2.48 -9.19
C THR A 138 -9.98 -3.06 -8.42
N LEU A 139 -9.49 -2.31 -7.44
CA LEU A 139 -8.57 -2.79 -6.42
C LEU A 139 -9.25 -2.69 -5.05
N THR A 140 -9.27 -3.79 -4.30
CA THR A 140 -9.83 -3.83 -2.93
C THR A 140 -8.74 -4.14 -1.91
N LEU A 141 -8.69 -3.34 -0.85
CA LEU A 141 -7.77 -3.47 0.30
C LEU A 141 -8.57 -3.64 1.59
N GLN A 142 -7.95 -4.23 2.62
CA GLN A 142 -8.38 -4.01 3.99
C GLN A 142 -8.09 -2.56 4.36
N ASP A 143 -8.99 -1.93 5.10
CA ASP A 143 -8.88 -0.55 5.55
C ASP A 143 -8.00 -0.44 6.80
N GLU A 144 -6.76 -0.88 6.67
CA GLU A 144 -5.78 -0.93 7.76
C GLU A 144 -4.42 -0.41 7.28
N PRO A 145 -3.71 0.43 8.06
CA PRO A 145 -2.37 0.88 7.73
C PRO A 145 -1.43 -0.28 7.40
N GLY A 146 -0.68 -0.14 6.30
CA GLY A 146 0.22 -1.20 5.81
C GLY A 146 -0.42 -2.16 4.80
N SER A 147 -1.75 -2.17 4.69
CA SER A 147 -2.46 -2.95 3.68
C SER A 147 -2.02 -2.57 2.28
N ARG A 148 -1.74 -3.57 1.45
CA ARG A 148 -1.22 -3.38 0.10
C ARG A 148 -1.64 -4.49 -0.85
N LYS A 149 -1.82 -4.15 -2.12
CA LYS A 149 -2.22 -5.11 -3.16
C LYS A 149 -1.75 -4.63 -4.53
N VAL A 150 -1.54 -5.59 -5.43
CA VAL A 150 -1.29 -5.35 -6.86
C VAL A 150 -2.38 -6.06 -7.64
N VAL A 151 -2.91 -5.41 -8.68
CA VAL A 151 -3.89 -6.00 -9.61
C VAL A 151 -3.41 -5.85 -11.06
N PRO A 152 -3.55 -6.88 -11.90
CA PRO A 152 -3.22 -6.80 -13.31
C PRO A 152 -4.31 -6.06 -14.10
N VAL A 153 -3.90 -5.38 -15.16
CA VAL A 153 -4.75 -4.66 -16.12
C VAL A 153 -4.83 -5.49 -17.40
N THR A 154 -5.52 -6.62 -17.35
CA THR A 154 -5.52 -7.63 -18.44
C THR A 154 -6.05 -7.10 -19.77
N LEU A 155 -6.96 -6.12 -19.74
CA LEU A 155 -7.50 -5.50 -20.95
C LEU A 155 -6.49 -4.60 -21.70
N ALA A 156 -5.36 -4.27 -21.07
CA ALA A 156 -4.25 -3.57 -21.71
C ALA A 156 -3.01 -4.47 -21.85
N GLU A 157 -3.20 -5.80 -21.94
CA GLU A 157 -2.11 -6.70 -22.25
C GLU A 157 -1.50 -6.36 -23.62
N THR A 158 -0.17 -6.33 -23.68
CA THR A 158 0.56 -6.17 -24.92
C THR A 158 1.66 -7.24 -25.00
N LYS A 159 2.36 -7.30 -26.14
CA LYS A 159 3.55 -8.14 -26.30
C LYS A 159 4.64 -7.88 -25.24
N HIS A 160 4.63 -6.72 -24.59
CA HIS A 160 5.60 -6.34 -23.56
C HIS A 160 5.15 -6.69 -22.13
N GLY A 161 3.94 -7.25 -21.93
CA GLY A 161 3.45 -7.72 -20.63
C GLY A 161 2.00 -7.34 -20.34
N VAL A 162 1.62 -7.36 -19.06
CA VAL A 162 0.34 -6.84 -18.56
C VAL A 162 0.66 -5.68 -17.62
N PRO A 163 0.08 -4.48 -17.78
CA PRO A 163 0.26 -3.39 -16.82
C PRO A 163 -0.38 -3.74 -15.47
N HIS A 164 0.03 -3.08 -14.40
CA HIS A 164 -0.51 -3.32 -13.07
C HIS A 164 -0.79 -2.02 -12.33
N PHE A 165 -1.78 -2.06 -11.46
CA PHE A 165 -1.99 -1.02 -10.44
C PHE A 165 -1.64 -1.58 -9.08
N ALA A 166 -0.93 -0.79 -8.29
CA ALA A 166 -0.66 -1.08 -6.89
C ALA A 166 -1.38 -0.07 -6.00
N GLY A 167 -1.93 -0.56 -4.90
CA GLY A 167 -2.57 0.23 -3.84
C GLY A 167 -1.89 -0.03 -2.50
N PHE A 168 -1.83 1.01 -1.66
CA PHE A 168 -1.22 1.00 -0.34
C PHE A 168 -1.97 1.93 0.61
N ILE A 169 -2.22 1.49 1.85
CA ILE A 169 -2.75 2.34 2.92
C ILE A 169 -1.60 2.79 3.81
N GLY A 170 -1.40 4.10 3.89
CA GLY A 170 -0.38 4.72 4.74
C GLY A 170 -0.74 4.71 6.21
N ALA A 171 0.22 5.15 7.04
CA ALA A 171 -0.07 5.43 8.43
C ALA A 171 -1.02 6.64 8.54
N PRO A 172 -1.91 6.69 9.55
CA PRO A 172 -2.72 7.88 9.83
C PRO A 172 -1.80 9.08 10.05
N VAL A 173 -2.16 10.23 9.47
CA VAL A 173 -1.46 11.48 9.71
C VAL A 173 -1.93 12.00 11.07
N LYS A 174 -0.99 12.22 11.99
CA LYS A 174 -1.25 12.79 13.32
C LYS A 174 -1.41 14.29 13.26
#